data_AF-A0A2G9Y792-F1
#
_entry.id   AF-A0A2G9Y792-F1
#
_cell.length_a   1.000
_cell.length_b   1.000
_cell.length_c   1.000
_cell.angle_alpha   90.00
_cell.angle_beta   90.00
_cell.angle_gamma   90.00
#
_symmetry.space_group_name_H-M   'P 1'
#
loop_
_entity.id
_entity.type
_entity.pdbx_description
1 polymer ?
#
loop_
_entity_poly.entity_id
_entity_poly.type
_entity_poly.pdbx_seq_one_letter_code
_entity_poly.pdbx_strand_id
1 'polypeptide(L)'
;MEPIISITTTLTLIIFFLFSLPANQSFSTLLPIISLAFITPFALYLGEEHRKNEKLKVKNEKTKEETFLFLSLLLKNHLKNIKEAIENFVGDHELTSIRKSVSRMEKLIEKFEK
;
A
#
# COMPACT_ATOMS: atom_id res chain seq x y z
N MET A 1 6.57 21.09 -12.53
CA MET A 1 5.98 20.54 -13.77
C MET A 1 5.47 19.15 -13.44
N GLU A 2 4.28 18.78 -13.90
CA GLU A 2 3.83 17.39 -13.78
C GLU A 2 4.77 16.47 -14.57
N PRO A 3 5.09 15.25 -14.08
CA PRO A 3 6.02 14.36 -14.78
C PRO A 3 5.60 14.08 -16.22
N ILE A 4 4.30 13.98 -16.49
CA ILE A 4 3.76 13.78 -17.84
C ILE A 4 4.12 14.95 -18.75
N ILE A 5 3.96 16.19 -18.26
CA ILE A 5 4.31 17.40 -19.03
C ILE A 5 5.83 17.44 -19.27
N SER A 6 6.63 17.10 -18.27
CA SER A 6 8.09 17.07 -18.40
C SER A 6 8.57 16.02 -19.41
N ILE A 7 8.00 14.80 -19.37
CA ILE A 7 8.33 13.72 -20.31
C ILE A 7 7.89 14.09 -21.73
N THR A 8 6.66 14.57 -21.91
CA THR A 8 6.13 14.93 -23.24
C THR A 8 6.90 16.09 -23.87
N THR A 9 7.25 17.11 -23.07
CA THR A 9 8.10 18.23 -23.51
C THR A 9 9.48 17.75 -23.90
N THR A 10 10.11 16.92 -23.06
CA THR A 10 11.46 16.37 -23.34
C THR A 10 11.46 15.52 -24.60
N LEU A 11 10.46 14.66 -24.78
CA LEU A 11 10.32 13.82 -25.96
C LEU A 11 10.12 14.67 -27.23
N THR A 12 9.28 15.71 -27.14
CA THR A 12 9.05 16.66 -28.24
C THR A 12 10.35 17.36 -28.63
N LEU A 13 11.10 17.87 -27.65
CA LEU A 13 12.39 18.52 -27.88
C LEU A 13 13.42 17.57 -28.50
N ILE A 14 13.46 16.30 -28.06
CA ILE A 14 14.35 15.30 -28.65
C ILE A 14 13.97 15.01 -30.09
N ILE A 15 12.68 14.88 -30.41
CA ILE A 15 12.22 14.68 -31.78
C ILE A 15 12.64 15.87 -32.67
N PHE A 16 12.39 17.11 -32.23
CA PHE A 16 12.83 18.31 -32.94
C PHE A 16 14.35 18.39 -33.10
N PHE A 17 15.10 18.03 -32.06
CA PHE A 17 16.55 17.95 -32.09
C PHE A 17 17.04 16.96 -33.14
N LEU A 18 16.45 15.76 -33.18
CA LEU A 18 16.80 14.72 -34.16
C LEU A 18 16.51 15.15 -35.60
N PHE A 19 15.41 15.88 -35.86
CA PHE A 19 15.10 16.45 -37.18
C PHE A 19 16.07 17.56 -37.61
N SER A 20 16.74 18.22 -36.66
CA SER A 20 17.65 19.34 -36.91
C SER A 20 19.11 18.90 -37.05
N LEU A 21 19.40 17.60 -36.99
CA LEU A 21 20.77 17.07 -37.04
C LEU A 21 21.36 17.10 -38.45
N PRO A 22 22.65 17.42 -38.60
CA PRO A 22 23.37 17.24 -39.87
C PRO A 22 23.44 15.76 -40.28
N ALA A 23 23.46 15.50 -41.59
CA ALA A 23 23.72 14.17 -42.12
C ALA A 23 25.08 13.63 -41.63
N ASN A 24 25.19 12.31 -41.40
CA ASN A 24 26.36 11.57 -40.89
C ASN A 24 26.67 11.62 -39.37
N GLN A 25 25.75 12.01 -38.50
CA GLN A 25 25.92 11.80 -37.06
C GLN A 25 25.64 10.33 -36.66
N SER A 26 26.50 9.74 -35.82
CA SER A 26 26.27 8.39 -35.31
C SER A 26 25.36 8.41 -34.07
N PHE A 27 24.52 7.39 -33.89
CA PHE A 27 23.64 7.33 -32.70
C PHE A 27 24.42 7.31 -31.38
N SER A 28 25.63 6.74 -31.39
CA SER A 28 26.49 6.68 -30.20
C SER A 28 26.91 8.05 -29.67
N THR A 29 27.00 9.08 -30.53
CA THR A 29 27.32 10.45 -30.09
C THR A 29 26.10 11.20 -29.58
N LEU A 30 24.90 10.78 -29.96
CA LEU A 30 23.62 11.37 -29.54
C LEU A 30 23.11 10.81 -28.21
N LEU A 31 23.50 9.58 -27.87
CA LEU A 31 23.05 8.89 -26.66
C LEU A 31 23.28 9.70 -25.37
N PRO A 32 24.47 10.29 -25.11
CA PRO A 32 24.69 11.07 -23.90
C PRO A 32 23.80 12.32 -23.81
N ILE A 33 23.52 12.96 -24.95
CA ILE A 33 22.67 14.16 -25.03
C ILE A 33 21.22 13.80 -24.72
N ILE A 34 20.73 12.70 -25.30
CA ILE A 34 19.41 12.15 -25.03
C ILE A 34 19.30 11.76 -23.55
N SER A 35 20.27 11.02 -23.02
CA SER A 35 20.32 10.63 -21.61
C SER A 35 20.29 11.84 -20.68
N LEU A 36 21.05 12.90 -20.98
CA LEU A 36 21.10 14.14 -20.20
C LEU A 36 19.75 14.85 -20.16
N ALA A 37 19.08 14.99 -21.32
CA ALA A 37 17.76 15.61 -21.41
C ALA A 37 16.71 14.87 -20.57
N PHE A 38 16.86 13.55 -20.43
CA PHE A 38 15.94 12.72 -19.67
C PHE A 38 16.19 12.68 -18.15
N ILE A 39 17.31 13.20 -17.63
CA ILE A 39 17.60 13.18 -16.18
C ILE A 39 16.48 13.87 -15.39
N THR A 40 16.07 15.07 -15.82
CA THR A 40 15.04 15.86 -15.14
C THR A 40 13.65 15.19 -15.13
N PRO A 41 13.07 14.76 -16.27
CA PRO A 41 11.77 14.08 -16.25
C PRO A 41 11.82 12.77 -15.47
N PHE A 42 12.91 12.00 -15.53
CA PHE A 42 13.05 10.79 -14.71
C PHE A 42 13.13 11.11 -13.22
N ALA A 43 13.89 12.12 -12.81
CA ALA A 43 13.98 12.54 -11.41
C ALA A 43 12.61 12.99 -10.88
N LEU A 44 11.84 13.75 -11.67
CA LEU A 44 10.49 14.18 -11.31
C LEU A 44 9.53 12.99 -11.17
N TYR A 45 9.55 12.06 -12.12
CA TYR A 45 8.72 10.87 -12.09
C TYR A 45 9.03 9.98 -10.88
N LEU A 46 10.32 9.66 -10.67
CA LEU A 46 10.77 8.84 -9.55
C LEU A 46 10.48 9.49 -8.19
N GLY A 47 10.63 10.81 -8.09
CA GLY A 47 10.29 11.55 -6.87
C GLY A 47 8.80 11.48 -6.54
N GLU A 48 7.93 11.57 -7.55
CA GLU A 48 6.49 11.43 -7.35
C GLU A 48 6.10 10.01 -6.95
N GLU A 49 6.61 8.99 -7.64
CA GLU A 49 6.36 7.59 -7.32
C GLU A 49 6.89 7.23 -5.93
N HIS A 50 8.06 7.73 -5.54
CA HIS A 50 8.59 7.57 -4.19
C HIS A 50 7.64 8.15 -3.13
N ARG A 51 7.18 9.40 -3.32
CA ARG A 51 6.23 10.04 -2.40
C ARG A 51 4.89 9.30 -2.32
N LYS A 52 4.41 8.78 -3.45
CA LYS A 52 3.18 7.97 -3.51
C LYS A 52 3.35 6.67 -2.74
N ASN A 53 4.50 6.00 -2.90
CA ASN A 53 4.82 4.78 -2.18
C ASN A 53 4.89 5.02 -0.66
N GLU A 54 5.58 6.07 -0.21
CA GLU A 54 5.63 6.45 1.22
C GLU A 54 4.22 6.67 1.81
N LYS A 55 3.34 7.39 1.08
CA LYS A 55 1.95 7.57 1.51
C LYS A 55 1.17 6.26 1.60
N LEU A 56 1.36 5.37 0.63
CA LEU A 56 0.71 4.06 0.62
C LEU A 56 1.22 3.17 1.75
N LYS A 57 2.52 3.23 2.07
CA LYS A 57 3.13 2.52 3.19
C LYS A 57 2.54 2.96 4.53
N VAL A 58 2.51 4.27 4.79
CA VAL A 58 1.89 4.84 6.01
C VAL A 58 0.41 4.46 6.11
N LYS A 59 -0.33 4.54 5.00
CA LYS A 59 -1.74 4.12 4.98
C LYS A 59 -1.90 2.64 5.32
N ASN A 60 -1.05 1.78 4.75
CA ASN A 60 -1.09 0.35 4.99
C ASN A 60 -0.77 0.00 6.46
N GLU A 61 0.25 0.64 7.04
CA GLU A 61 0.60 0.51 8.46
C GLU A 61 -0.58 0.91 9.35
N LYS A 62 -1.22 2.06 9.07
CA LYS A 62 -2.41 2.52 9.80
C LYS A 62 -3.59 1.55 9.68
N THR A 63 -3.89 1.07 8.47
CA THR A 63 -4.98 0.10 8.26
C THR A 63 -4.69 -1.22 9.00
N LYS A 64 -3.43 -1.66 9.04
CA LYS A 64 -3.02 -2.84 9.80
C LYS A 64 -3.22 -2.63 11.30
N GLU A 65 -2.83 -1.47 11.83
CA GLU A 65 -3.07 -1.09 13.23
C GLU A 65 -4.56 -1.07 13.59
N GLU A 66 -5.39 -0.41 12.76
CA GLU A 66 -6.84 -0.35 12.96
C GLU A 66 -7.48 -1.75 12.94
N THR A 67 -7.01 -2.63 12.06
CA THR A 67 -7.46 -4.02 11.97
C THR A 67 -7.11 -4.79 13.25
N PHE A 68 -5.88 -4.65 13.76
CA PHE A 68 -5.49 -5.28 15.01
C PHE A 68 -6.28 -4.75 16.21
N LEU A 69 -6.51 -3.44 16.28
CA LEU A 69 -7.33 -2.83 17.33
C LEU A 69 -8.75 -3.40 17.30
N PHE A 70 -9.37 -3.45 16.12
CA PHE A 70 -10.71 -4.01 15.95
C PHE A 70 -10.78 -5.48 16.39
N LEU A 71 -9.85 -6.32 15.94
CA LEU A 71 -9.80 -7.73 16.33
C LEU A 71 -9.60 -7.89 17.84
N SER A 72 -8.70 -7.10 18.44
CA SER A 72 -8.45 -7.10 19.88
C SER A 72 -9.71 -6.74 20.68
N LEU A 73 -10.49 -5.76 20.22
CA LEU A 73 -11.76 -5.37 20.84
C LEU A 73 -12.81 -6.48 20.73
N LEU A 74 -12.93 -7.15 19.58
CA LEU A 74 -13.84 -8.28 19.41
C LEU A 74 -13.48 -9.45 20.33
N LEU A 75 -12.21 -9.83 20.38
CA LEU A 75 -11.72 -10.89 21.26
C LEU A 75 -11.95 -10.52 22.73
N LYS A 76 -11.64 -9.29 23.12
CA LYS A 76 -11.91 -8.78 24.48
C LYS A 76 -13.39 -8.86 24.84
N ASN A 77 -14.28 -8.53 23.90
CA ASN A 77 -15.72 -8.62 24.11
C ASN A 77 -16.18 -10.08 24.30
N HIS A 78 -15.72 -11.00 23.46
CA HIS A 78 -16.03 -12.42 23.63
C HIS A 78 -15.49 -12.99 24.95
N LEU A 79 -14.27 -12.59 25.34
CA LEU A 79 -13.68 -12.99 26.61
C LEU A 79 -14.48 -12.45 27.81
N LYS A 80 -14.96 -11.21 27.73
CA LYS A 80 -15.85 -10.63 28.74
C LYS A 80 -17.13 -11.44 28.88
N ASN A 81 -17.78 -11.79 27.77
CA ASN A 81 -19.01 -12.60 27.78
C ASN A 81 -18.78 -13.99 28.39
N ILE A 82 -17.62 -14.61 28.11
CA ILE A 82 -17.23 -15.89 28.72
C ILE A 82 -17.09 -15.71 30.23
N LYS A 83 -16.38 -14.66 30.68
CA LYS A 83 -16.19 -14.38 32.10
C LYS A 83 -17.54 -14.18 32.82
N GLU A 84 -18.44 -13.40 32.25
CA GLU A 84 -19.79 -13.19 32.80
C GLU A 84 -20.60 -14.50 32.88
N ALA A 85 -20.52 -15.35 31.85
CA ALA A 85 -21.19 -16.66 31.84
C ALA A 85 -20.61 -17.63 32.88
N ILE A 86 -19.30 -17.55 33.16
CA ILE A 86 -18.63 -18.34 34.21
C ILE A 86 -19.05 -17.85 35.59
N GLU A 87 -19.06 -16.53 35.81
CA GLU A 87 -19.42 -15.93 37.10
C GLU A 87 -20.89 -16.19 37.48
N ASN A 88 -21.77 -16.33 36.49
CA ASN A 88 -23.21 -16.59 36.66
C ASN A 88 -23.61 -18.01 36.25
N PHE A 89 -22.70 -18.98 36.32
CA PHE A 89 -22.94 -20.32 35.81
C PHE A 89 -24.01 -21.06 36.63
N VAL A 90 -25.18 -21.29 36.04
CA VAL A 90 -26.30 -22.01 36.67
C VAL A 90 -26.73 -23.24 35.85
N GLY A 91 -26.37 -23.33 34.56
CA GLY A 91 -26.58 -24.54 33.79
C GLY A 91 -26.17 -24.47 32.31
N ASP A 92 -26.88 -25.25 31.48
CA ASP A 92 -26.53 -25.47 30.07
C ASP A 92 -26.61 -24.21 29.19
N HIS A 93 -27.36 -23.20 29.62
CA HIS A 93 -27.48 -21.93 28.91
C HIS A 93 -26.13 -21.19 28.87
N GLU A 94 -25.49 -21.04 30.03
CA GLU A 94 -24.20 -20.37 30.16
C GLU A 94 -23.11 -21.18 29.46
N LEU A 95 -23.14 -22.51 29.57
CA LEU A 95 -22.24 -23.40 28.85
C LEU A 95 -22.33 -23.21 27.32
N THR A 96 -23.56 -23.06 26.81
CA THR A 96 -23.81 -22.80 25.39
C THR A 96 -23.27 -21.42 24.97
N SER A 97 -23.43 -20.40 25.82
CA SER A 97 -22.89 -19.05 25.58
C SER A 97 -21.36 -19.04 25.51
N ILE A 98 -20.71 -19.76 26.42
CA ILE A 98 -19.25 -19.94 26.44
C ILE A 98 -18.79 -20.62 25.14
N ARG A 99 -19.39 -21.76 24.76
CA ARG A 99 -19.05 -22.48 23.52
C ARG A 99 -19.21 -21.61 22.28
N LYS A 100 -20.29 -20.83 22.19
CA LYS A 100 -20.52 -19.90 21.06
C LYS A 100 -19.46 -18.81 21.00
N SER A 101 -19.06 -18.25 22.15
CA SER A 101 -18.04 -17.20 22.21
C SER A 101 -16.67 -17.72 21.82
N VAL A 102 -16.27 -18.90 22.32
CA VAL A 102 -15.01 -19.57 21.94
C VAL A 102 -14.98 -19.87 20.45
N SER A 103 -16.03 -20.50 19.90
CA SER A 103 -16.07 -20.83 18.46
C SER A 103 -16.01 -19.59 17.55
N ARG A 104 -16.58 -18.45 18.00
CA ARG A 104 -16.46 -17.18 17.26
C ARG A 104 -15.05 -16.62 17.33
N MET A 105 -14.38 -16.70 18.47
CA MET A 105 -12.98 -16.29 18.61
C MET A 105 -12.07 -17.13 17.72
N GLU A 106 -12.23 -18.45 17.70
CA GLU A 106 -11.46 -19.36 16.84
C GLU A 106 -11.61 -19.00 15.35
N LYS A 107 -12.85 -18.79 14.89
CA LYS A 107 -13.12 -18.36 13.50
C LYS A 107 -12.51 -17.01 13.16
N LEU A 108 -12.50 -16.06 14.11
CA LEU A 108 -11.88 -14.75 13.91
C LEU A 108 -10.36 -14.86 13.77
N ILE A 109 -9.73 -15.72 14.58
CA ILE A 109 -8.29 -15.99 14.52
C ILE A 109 -7.94 -16.69 13.20
N GLU A 110 -8.65 -17.76 12.84
CA GLU A 110 -8.40 -18.51 11.59
C GLU A 110 -8.56 -17.62 10.34
N LYS A 111 -9.55 -16.72 10.34
CA LYS A 111 -9.75 -15.76 9.25
C LYS A 111 -8.64 -14.71 9.17
N PHE A 112 -7.98 -14.41 10.28
CA PHE A 112 -6.88 -13.46 10.32
C PHE A 112 -5.52 -14.07 9.94
N GLU A 113 -5.34 -15.37 10.20
CA GLU A 113 -4.10 -16.10 9.86
C GLU A 113 -3.99 -16.51 8.38
N LYS A 114 -5.12 -16.58 7.66
CA LYS A 114 -5.20 -16.86 6.21
C LYS A 114 -5.07 -15.59 5.38
#